data_AF-A0A1D6K0U1-F1
#
_entry.id   AF-A0A1D6K0U1-F1
#
_cell.length_a   1.000
_cell.length_b   1.000
_cell.length_c   1.000
_cell.angle_alpha   90.00
_cell.angle_beta   90.00
_cell.angle_gamma   90.00
#
_symmetry.space_group_name_H-M   'P 1'
#
loop_
_entity.id
_entity.type
_entity.pdbx_description
1 polymer ?
#
loop_
_entity_poly.entity_id
_entity_poly.type
_entity_poly.pdbx_seq_one_letter_code
_entity_poly.pdbx_strand_id
1 'polypeptide(L)'
;MQKFQYLLRCLKLWARKRGLHCHLLGFFAGIHLAILAAYVCRRHPNASINTLLSLFFDIFVHWPWPLPVSLLDPPVPCRGPDGCSLMPIMLPCIPPEFCSSSTTESTFSKIKEELWRGYALSKDTRSTDFNWSWLFAPFPYGARYKCFLRIVLSAPMGEELRDWVGWVKSRFRNLLLKLESLGVYCDPDPSEQVDHTITDPNVVFFWGLIYRRNIQICISSLKEDFMKSVCNNIYGKEKCAHSDITMSIVGPPQLPKSVFDLSVYSEKLPQHMMGHQLMKQNYNAVS
;
A
#
# COMPACT_ATOMS: atom_id res chain seq x y z
N MET A 1 -2.79 25.26 -14.10
CA MET A 1 -2.07 24.04 -14.53
C MET A 1 -0.79 23.78 -13.72
N GLN A 2 0.09 24.78 -13.52
CA GLN A 2 1.35 24.62 -12.76
C GLN A 2 1.13 24.13 -11.31
N LYS A 3 0.14 24.68 -10.58
CA LYS A 3 -0.16 24.26 -9.21
C LYS A 3 -0.53 22.78 -9.09
N PHE A 4 -1.33 22.28 -10.03
CA PHE A 4 -1.70 20.87 -10.11
C PHE A 4 -0.49 19.96 -10.29
N GLN A 5 0.45 20.34 -11.18
CA GLN A 5 1.66 19.55 -11.41
C GLN A 5 2.54 19.47 -10.16
N TYR A 6 2.70 20.58 -9.43
CA TYR A 6 3.44 20.58 -8.16
C TYR A 6 2.77 19.72 -7.10
N LEU A 7 1.45 19.89 -6.89
CA LEU A 7 0.70 19.07 -5.94
C LEU A 7 0.82 17.58 -6.29
N LEU A 8 0.63 17.20 -7.55
CA LEU A 8 0.72 15.81 -7.99
C LEU A 8 2.12 15.22 -7.79
N ARG A 9 3.20 16.00 -8.01
CA ARG A 9 4.57 15.57 -7.72
C ARG A 9 4.78 15.32 -6.22
N CYS A 10 4.30 16.22 -5.37
CA CYS A 10 4.35 16.06 -3.91
C CYS A 10 3.58 14.80 -3.48
N LEU A 11 2.36 14.59 -3.98
CA LEU A 11 1.54 13.42 -3.63
C LEU A 11 2.15 12.11 -4.12
N LYS A 12 2.72 12.08 -5.32
CA LYS A 12 3.45 10.89 -5.81
C LYS A 12 4.68 10.59 -4.95
N LEU A 13 5.42 11.61 -4.53
CA LEU A 13 6.57 11.43 -3.64
C LEU A 13 6.13 10.92 -2.26
N TRP A 14 5.11 11.53 -1.66
CA TRP A 14 4.51 11.08 -0.41
C TRP A 14 4.06 9.63 -0.51
N ALA A 15 3.24 9.29 -1.51
CA ALA A 15 2.73 7.93 -1.68
C ALA A 15 3.87 6.91 -1.86
N ARG A 16 4.93 7.23 -2.60
CA ARG A 16 6.11 6.35 -2.72
C ARG A 16 6.84 6.18 -1.40
N LYS A 17 7.15 7.28 -0.71
CA LYS A 17 7.86 7.24 0.59
C LYS A 17 7.06 6.51 1.66
N ARG A 18 5.74 6.61 1.63
CA ARG A 18 4.83 5.96 2.59
C ARG A 18 4.39 4.55 2.18
N GLY A 19 4.90 4.01 1.06
CA GLY A 19 4.55 2.67 0.60
C GLY A 19 3.09 2.52 0.16
N LEU A 20 2.53 3.56 -0.45
CA LEU A 20 1.15 3.66 -0.95
C LEU A 20 1.08 3.81 -2.48
N HIS A 21 2.17 3.55 -3.20
CA HIS A 21 2.24 3.73 -4.65
C HIS A 21 2.57 2.42 -5.36
N CYS A 22 1.59 1.51 -5.42
CA CYS A 22 1.64 0.29 -6.21
C CYS A 22 0.23 -0.26 -6.43
N HIS A 23 -0.31 -0.07 -7.63
CA HIS A 23 -1.63 -0.60 -7.99
C HIS A 23 -1.72 -2.11 -7.83
N LEU A 24 -0.66 -2.88 -8.10
CA LEU A 24 -0.75 -4.34 -8.00
C LEU A 24 -0.90 -4.84 -6.55
N LEU A 25 -0.62 -3.98 -5.57
CA LEU A 25 -0.68 -4.26 -4.13
C LEU A 25 -1.86 -3.57 -3.42
N GLY A 26 -2.89 -3.13 -4.15
CA GLY A 26 -4.06 -2.52 -3.52
C GLY A 26 -3.88 -1.07 -3.09
N PHE A 27 -2.87 -0.37 -3.62
CA PHE A 27 -2.61 1.04 -3.33
C PHE A 27 -2.81 1.96 -4.55
N PHE A 28 -2.47 3.24 -4.41
CA PHE A 28 -2.69 4.23 -5.46
C PHE A 28 -1.87 3.94 -6.73
N ALA A 29 -2.57 4.00 -7.86
CA ALA A 29 -1.98 4.22 -9.18
C ALA A 29 -1.70 5.71 -9.39
N GLY A 30 -0.82 6.02 -10.36
CA GLY A 30 -0.52 7.41 -10.72
C GLY A 30 -1.75 8.22 -11.15
N ILE A 31 -2.74 7.56 -11.79
CA ILE A 31 -3.99 8.18 -12.22
C ILE A 31 -4.92 8.50 -11.04
N HIS A 32 -4.96 7.64 -10.01
CA HIS A 32 -5.75 7.90 -8.80
C HIS A 32 -5.31 9.22 -8.15
N LEU A 33 -4.01 9.37 -7.89
CA LEU A 33 -3.46 10.60 -7.31
C LEU A 33 -3.66 11.82 -8.21
N ALA A 34 -3.64 11.65 -9.54
CA ALA A 34 -3.90 12.74 -10.48
C ALA A 34 -5.35 13.23 -10.37
N ILE A 35 -6.33 12.33 -10.31
CA ILE A 35 -7.74 12.70 -10.18
C ILE A 35 -8.01 13.35 -8.82
N LEU A 36 -7.49 12.77 -7.74
CA LEU A 36 -7.63 13.34 -6.39
C LEU A 36 -6.96 14.73 -6.29
N ALA A 37 -5.78 14.92 -6.88
CA ALA A 37 -5.11 16.22 -6.93
C ALA A 37 -5.92 17.25 -7.74
N ALA A 38 -6.48 16.84 -8.89
CA ALA A 38 -7.31 17.70 -9.73
C ALA A 38 -8.60 18.11 -9.00
N TYR A 39 -9.20 17.19 -8.23
CA TYR A 39 -10.40 17.44 -7.43
C TYR A 39 -10.20 18.60 -6.46
N VAL A 40 -9.07 18.59 -5.73
CA VAL A 40 -8.70 19.64 -4.77
C VAL A 40 -8.37 20.96 -5.50
N CYS A 41 -7.57 20.89 -6.57
CA CYS A 41 -7.18 22.08 -7.34
C CYS A 41 -8.37 22.82 -7.93
N ARG A 42 -9.40 22.11 -8.42
CA ARG A 42 -10.61 22.72 -8.99
C ARG A 42 -11.44 23.47 -7.96
N ARG A 43 -11.55 22.92 -6.74
CA ARG A 43 -12.34 23.52 -5.66
C ARG A 43 -11.63 24.68 -4.96
N HIS A 44 -10.30 24.74 -5.06
CA HIS A 44 -9.48 25.76 -4.40
C HIS A 44 -8.47 26.40 -5.36
N PRO A 45 -8.92 27.09 -6.44
CA PRO A 45 -8.04 27.59 -7.50
C PRO A 45 -7.00 28.62 -6.99
N ASN A 46 -7.38 29.41 -5.98
CA ASN A 46 -6.56 30.49 -5.44
C ASN A 46 -5.62 30.05 -4.31
N ALA A 47 -5.75 28.82 -3.81
CA ALA A 47 -4.93 28.32 -2.71
C ALA A 47 -3.44 28.17 -3.09
N SER A 48 -2.55 28.30 -2.09
CA SER A 48 -1.13 28.00 -2.22
C SER A 48 -0.89 26.49 -2.32
N ILE A 49 0.32 26.04 -2.70
CA ILE A 49 0.64 24.61 -2.73
C ILE A 49 0.52 23.96 -1.35
N ASN A 50 1.02 24.62 -0.30
CA ASN A 50 0.95 24.11 1.08
C ASN A 50 -0.51 23.97 1.54
N THR A 51 -1.33 24.97 1.20
CA THR A 51 -2.77 24.95 1.48
C THR A 51 -3.47 23.83 0.71
N LEU A 52 -3.17 23.65 -0.59
CA LEU A 52 -3.73 22.56 -1.40
C LEU A 52 -3.36 21.18 -0.86
N LEU A 53 -2.13 21.00 -0.40
CA LEU A 53 -1.67 19.74 0.20
C LEU A 53 -2.37 19.46 1.54
N SER A 54 -2.55 20.49 2.36
CA SER A 54 -3.29 20.39 3.63
C SER A 54 -4.77 20.05 3.38
N LEU A 55 -5.39 20.73 2.41
CA LEU A 55 -6.76 20.45 1.97
C LEU A 55 -6.91 19.04 1.39
N PHE A 56 -5.92 18.53 0.67
CA PHE A 56 -5.94 17.14 0.20
C PHE A 56 -6.10 16.15 1.37
N PHE A 57 -5.27 16.29 2.41
CA PHE A 57 -5.36 15.39 3.56
C PHE A 57 -6.67 15.58 4.33
N ASP A 58 -7.10 16.82 4.55
CA ASP A 58 -8.36 17.15 5.23
C ASP A 58 -9.59 16.58 4.50
N ILE A 59 -9.65 16.80 3.18
CA ILE A 59 -10.76 16.31 2.35
C ILE A 59 -10.80 14.79 2.36
N PHE A 60 -9.68 14.10 2.08
CA PHE A 60 -9.70 12.66 1.86
C PHE A 60 -9.67 11.81 3.14
N VAL A 61 -9.25 12.38 4.28
CA VAL A 61 -9.41 11.72 5.59
C VAL A 61 -10.87 11.74 6.05
N HIS A 62 -11.59 12.84 5.78
CA HIS A 62 -13.02 12.98 6.14
C HIS A 62 -13.97 12.59 5.00
N TRP A 63 -13.45 12.14 3.87
CA TRP A 63 -14.28 11.76 2.74
C TRP A 63 -15.16 10.57 3.11
N PRO A 64 -16.48 10.62 2.81
CA PRO A 64 -17.42 9.58 3.20
C PRO A 64 -17.31 8.38 2.26
N TRP A 65 -16.15 7.70 2.26
CA TRP A 65 -15.95 6.46 1.51
C TRP A 65 -17.05 5.44 1.86
N PRO A 66 -17.65 4.75 0.86
CA PRO A 66 -17.23 4.63 -0.54
C PRO A 66 -17.91 5.62 -1.51
N LEU A 67 -18.29 6.83 -1.09
CA LEU A 67 -18.78 7.85 -2.04
C LEU A 67 -17.72 8.10 -3.14
N PRO A 68 -18.07 8.12 -4.43
CA PRO A 68 -17.08 8.25 -5.49
C PRO A 68 -16.54 9.67 -5.64
N VAL A 69 -15.24 9.78 -5.86
CA VAL A 69 -14.60 11.06 -6.21
C VAL A 69 -14.78 11.31 -7.71
N SER A 70 -15.48 12.40 -8.05
CA SER A 70 -15.78 12.81 -9.42
C SER A 70 -15.20 14.18 -9.76
N LEU A 71 -14.71 14.31 -11.00
CA LEU A 71 -14.42 15.61 -11.63
C LEU A 71 -15.55 16.08 -12.54
N LEU A 72 -16.60 15.29 -12.75
CA LEU A 72 -17.73 15.68 -13.61
C LEU A 72 -18.72 16.54 -12.82
N ASP A 73 -19.20 17.61 -13.46
CA ASP A 73 -20.27 18.49 -12.97
C ASP A 73 -21.43 18.45 -13.99
N PRO A 74 -22.67 18.07 -13.61
CA PRO A 74 -23.09 17.61 -12.29
C PRO A 74 -22.53 16.21 -11.93
N PRO A 75 -22.50 15.82 -10.64
CA PRO A 75 -22.08 14.49 -10.24
C PRO A 75 -23.04 13.47 -10.84
N VAL A 76 -22.52 12.58 -11.69
CA VAL A 76 -23.33 11.51 -12.27
C VAL A 76 -23.76 10.57 -11.13
N PRO A 77 -25.06 10.28 -10.95
CA PRO A 77 -25.53 9.30 -9.99
C PRO A 77 -25.17 7.89 -10.49
N CYS A 78 -23.89 7.56 -10.50
CA CYS A 78 -23.42 6.21 -10.73
C CYS A 78 -23.58 5.44 -9.42
N ARG A 79 -24.45 4.42 -9.41
CA ARG A 79 -24.27 3.30 -8.49
C ARG A 79 -22.84 2.81 -8.73
N GLY A 80 -22.02 2.79 -7.68
CA GLY A 80 -20.66 2.24 -7.78
C GLY A 80 -20.70 0.85 -8.42
N PRO A 81 -19.60 0.38 -9.03
CA PRO A 81 -19.56 -0.96 -9.61
C PRO A 81 -20.05 -1.95 -8.57
N ASP A 82 -20.98 -2.82 -8.97
CA ASP A 82 -21.82 -3.69 -8.14
C ASP A 82 -21.12 -4.19 -6.86
N GLY A 83 -21.19 -3.39 -5.79
CA GLY A 83 -20.57 -3.66 -4.49
C GLY A 83 -19.04 -3.74 -4.49
N CYS A 84 -18.43 -3.33 -3.37
CA CYS A 84 -17.07 -3.69 -2.94
C CYS A 84 -15.86 -2.81 -3.36
N SER A 85 -16.02 -1.65 -4.01
CA SER A 85 -14.89 -0.70 -4.11
C SER A 85 -14.83 0.20 -2.87
N LEU A 86 -13.80 0.03 -2.05
CA LEU A 86 -13.61 0.81 -0.82
C LEU A 86 -13.27 2.28 -1.07
N MET A 87 -12.69 2.57 -2.24
CA MET A 87 -12.20 3.90 -2.60
C MET A 87 -12.44 4.18 -4.10
N PRO A 88 -13.70 4.40 -4.52
CA PRO A 88 -14.01 4.60 -5.93
C PRO A 88 -13.61 5.99 -6.43
N ILE A 89 -12.92 6.01 -7.56
CA ILE A 89 -12.41 7.23 -8.23
C ILE A 89 -12.87 7.17 -9.68
N MET A 90 -13.56 8.20 -10.17
CA MET A 90 -14.09 8.21 -11.53
C MET A 90 -13.15 8.89 -12.52
N LEU A 91 -13.00 8.28 -13.70
CA LEU A 91 -12.31 8.85 -14.85
C LEU A 91 -13.15 10.01 -15.43
N PRO A 92 -12.53 11.13 -15.81
CA PRO A 92 -13.21 12.26 -16.43
C PRO A 92 -13.43 12.01 -17.94
N CYS A 93 -14.16 10.95 -18.29
CA CYS A 93 -14.48 10.58 -19.68
C CYS A 93 -15.99 10.43 -19.90
N ILE A 94 -16.39 10.33 -21.17
CA ILE A 94 -17.77 10.07 -21.58
C ILE A 94 -17.76 8.79 -22.45
N PRO A 95 -18.43 7.70 -22.05
CA PRO A 95 -19.20 7.55 -20.81
C PRO A 95 -18.32 7.57 -19.53
N PRO A 96 -18.87 7.93 -18.36
CA PRO A 96 -18.13 7.89 -17.10
C PRO A 96 -17.74 6.46 -16.71
N GLU A 97 -16.47 6.28 -16.34
CA GLU A 97 -15.92 4.99 -15.91
C GLU A 97 -15.21 5.13 -14.56
N PHE A 98 -15.07 4.02 -13.83
CA PHE A 98 -14.27 3.98 -12.61
C PHE A 98 -12.83 3.60 -12.93
N CYS A 99 -11.87 4.22 -12.25
CA CYS A 99 -10.52 3.71 -12.22
C CYS A 99 -10.51 2.29 -11.64
N SER A 100 -9.81 1.38 -12.31
CA SER A 100 -9.53 0.06 -11.74
C SER A 100 -8.86 0.22 -10.37
N SER A 101 -9.38 -0.51 -9.39
CA SER A 101 -8.91 -0.49 -8.01
C SER A 101 -8.79 -1.92 -7.51
N SER A 102 -7.60 -2.26 -7.06
CA SER A 102 -7.25 -3.53 -6.42
C SER A 102 -7.29 -3.45 -4.89
N THR A 103 -7.75 -2.31 -4.35
CA THR A 103 -7.75 -2.00 -2.92
C THR A 103 -8.49 -3.08 -2.12
N THR A 104 -7.88 -3.51 -1.03
CA THR A 104 -8.44 -4.46 -0.07
C THR A 104 -8.66 -3.78 1.29
N GLU A 105 -9.28 -4.45 2.26
CA GLU A 105 -9.56 -3.84 3.57
C GLU A 105 -8.29 -3.40 4.30
N SER A 106 -7.26 -4.24 4.26
CA SER A 106 -5.96 -3.96 4.89
C SER A 106 -5.23 -2.79 4.23
N THR A 107 -5.20 -2.75 2.89
CA THR A 107 -4.53 -1.66 2.17
C THR A 107 -5.32 -0.35 2.29
N PHE A 108 -6.65 -0.41 2.31
CA PHE A 108 -7.50 0.75 2.59
C PHE A 108 -7.30 1.29 4.01
N SER A 109 -7.15 0.41 5.00
CA SER A 109 -6.82 0.82 6.38
C SER A 109 -5.51 1.61 6.41
N LYS A 110 -4.46 1.13 5.74
CA LYS A 110 -3.18 1.85 5.64
C LYS A 110 -3.32 3.19 4.94
N ILE A 111 -4.08 3.26 3.83
CA ILE A 111 -4.34 4.54 3.14
C ILE A 111 -5.00 5.54 4.10
N LYS A 112 -6.01 5.12 4.86
CA LYS A 112 -6.67 5.98 5.86
C LYS A 112 -5.72 6.43 6.98
N GLU A 113 -4.90 5.52 7.50
CA GLU A 113 -3.88 5.84 8.52
C GLU A 113 -2.91 6.91 8.03
N GLU A 114 -2.43 6.79 6.79
CA GLU A 114 -1.48 7.74 6.21
C GLU A 114 -2.11 9.06 5.77
N LEU A 115 -3.39 9.05 5.34
CA LEU A 115 -4.17 10.28 5.14
C LEU A 115 -4.36 11.04 6.46
N TRP A 116 -4.69 10.32 7.54
CA TRP A 116 -4.82 10.90 8.87
C TRP A 116 -3.50 11.45 9.38
N ARG A 117 -2.39 10.74 9.17
CA ARG A 117 -1.04 11.23 9.48
C ARG A 117 -0.72 12.53 8.73
N GLY A 118 -1.01 12.58 7.43
CA GLY A 118 -0.83 13.80 6.64
C GLY A 118 -1.70 14.96 7.15
N TYR A 119 -2.94 14.67 7.55
CA TYR A 119 -3.85 15.63 8.15
C TYR A 119 -3.31 16.18 9.48
N ALA A 120 -2.88 15.31 10.39
CA ALA A 120 -2.30 15.69 11.68
C ALA A 120 -1.07 16.59 11.51
N LEU A 121 -0.18 16.25 10.57
CA LEU A 121 0.99 17.08 10.23
C LEU A 121 0.61 18.44 9.62
N SER A 122 -0.54 18.53 8.95
CA SER A 122 -1.03 19.77 8.35
C SER A 122 -1.76 20.71 9.33
N LYS A 123 -2.26 20.17 10.45
CA LYS A 123 -3.02 20.90 11.48
C LYS A 123 -2.17 21.30 12.69
N ASP A 124 -0.90 20.90 12.76
CA ASP A 124 0.00 21.30 13.85
C ASP A 124 0.20 22.81 13.83
N THR A 125 -0.57 23.51 14.67
CA THR A 125 -0.65 24.97 14.79
C THR A 125 0.62 25.61 15.34
N ARG A 126 1.61 24.82 15.77
CA ARG A 126 2.87 25.32 16.35
C ARG A 126 3.88 25.77 15.28
N SER A 127 3.67 25.42 14.01
CA SER A 127 4.54 25.79 12.90
C SER A 127 3.75 26.53 11.83
N THR A 128 4.21 27.71 11.42
CA THR A 128 3.67 28.43 10.25
C THR A 128 3.99 27.72 8.93
N ASP A 129 4.95 26.80 8.93
CA ASP A 129 5.42 26.08 7.76
C ASP A 129 5.17 24.57 7.84
N PHE A 130 4.79 24.02 6.70
CA PHE A 130 4.55 22.59 6.51
C PHE A 130 5.88 21.83 6.60
N ASN A 131 6.03 20.93 7.59
CA ASN A 131 7.28 20.19 7.74
C ASN A 131 7.39 19.05 6.71
N TRP A 132 7.97 19.37 5.57
CA TRP A 132 8.14 18.46 4.43
C TRP A 132 8.98 17.23 4.75
N SER A 133 9.99 17.37 5.60
CA SER A 133 10.85 16.27 6.02
C SER A 133 10.05 15.18 6.73
N TRP A 134 9.09 15.59 7.57
CA TRP A 134 8.17 14.66 8.21
C TRP A 134 7.21 14.05 7.21
N LEU A 135 6.59 14.84 6.33
CA LEU A 135 5.62 14.29 5.38
C LEU A 135 6.25 13.21 4.49
N PHE A 136 7.45 13.47 3.97
CA PHE A 136 8.18 12.58 3.05
C PHE A 136 9.11 11.59 3.74
N ALA A 137 9.07 11.52 5.07
CA ALA A 137 9.77 10.49 5.82
C ALA A 137 9.33 9.09 5.31
N PRO A 138 10.27 8.18 5.02
CA PRO A 138 9.94 6.82 4.60
C PRO A 138 9.08 6.06 5.62
N PHE A 139 8.28 5.09 5.16
CA PHE A 139 7.49 4.23 6.05
C PHE A 139 8.41 3.30 6.86
N PRO A 140 8.33 3.29 8.21
CA PRO A 140 9.26 2.55 9.04
C PRO A 140 8.81 1.08 9.22
N TYR A 141 8.85 0.27 8.16
CA TYR A 141 8.36 -1.12 8.20
C TYR A 141 8.98 -1.93 9.35
N GLY A 142 10.31 -1.88 9.51
CA GLY A 142 11.02 -2.63 10.55
C GLY A 142 10.66 -2.23 11.99
N ALA A 143 10.21 -1.00 12.22
CA ALA A 143 9.75 -0.55 13.54
C ALA A 143 8.24 -0.80 13.74
N ARG A 144 7.46 -0.80 12.65
CA ARG A 144 5.99 -0.92 12.67
C ARG A 144 5.51 -2.35 12.89
N TYR A 145 6.24 -3.34 12.36
CA TYR A 145 5.82 -4.74 12.32
C TYR A 145 6.82 -5.65 13.01
N LYS A 146 6.29 -6.67 13.72
CA LYS A 146 7.07 -7.72 14.38
C LYS A 146 7.09 -9.03 13.61
N CYS A 147 6.20 -9.20 12.64
CA CYS A 147 6.07 -10.41 11.84
C CYS A 147 5.93 -10.00 10.39
N PHE A 148 6.63 -10.70 9.50
CA PHE A 148 6.62 -10.44 8.07
C PHE A 148 6.35 -11.72 7.30
N LEU A 149 5.54 -11.63 6.25
CA LEU A 149 5.48 -12.64 5.22
C LEU A 149 6.62 -12.38 4.23
N ARG A 150 7.60 -13.29 4.22
CA ARG A 150 8.68 -13.31 3.24
C ARG A 150 8.25 -14.15 2.04
N ILE A 151 8.23 -13.53 0.86
CA ILE A 151 7.88 -14.16 -0.41
C ILE A 151 9.13 -14.10 -1.30
N VAL A 152 9.65 -15.26 -1.68
CA VAL A 152 10.81 -15.40 -2.57
C VAL A 152 10.34 -15.93 -3.90
N LEU A 153 10.73 -15.24 -4.98
CA LEU A 153 10.54 -15.69 -6.35
C LEU A 153 11.92 -15.97 -6.94
N SER A 154 12.11 -17.14 -7.53
CA SER A 154 13.37 -17.51 -8.20
C SER A 154 13.10 -18.11 -9.57
N ALA A 155 14.05 -17.93 -10.49
CA ALA A 155 14.03 -18.53 -11.82
C ALA A 155 15.47 -18.79 -12.31
N PRO A 156 15.70 -19.75 -13.21
CA PRO A 156 17.01 -20.11 -13.74
C PRO A 156 17.75 -18.95 -14.40
N MET A 157 17.01 -18.07 -15.10
CA MET A 157 17.57 -16.94 -15.83
C MET A 157 16.95 -15.62 -15.39
N GLY A 158 17.72 -14.54 -15.47
CA GLY A 158 17.26 -13.21 -15.08
C GLY A 158 16.07 -12.69 -15.90
N GLU A 159 15.96 -13.11 -17.16
CA GLU A 159 14.81 -12.74 -18.01
C GLU A 159 13.53 -13.44 -17.56
N GLU A 160 13.62 -14.75 -17.33
CA GLU A 160 12.54 -15.56 -16.78
C GLU A 160 12.09 -15.04 -15.41
N LEU A 161 13.05 -14.61 -14.57
CA LEU A 161 12.74 -14.01 -13.28
C LEU A 161 11.92 -12.74 -13.42
N ARG A 162 12.30 -11.80 -14.32
CA ARG A 162 11.52 -10.57 -14.54
C ARG A 162 10.08 -10.89 -14.95
N ASP A 163 9.96 -11.85 -15.85
CA ASP A 163 8.70 -12.35 -16.38
C ASP A 163 7.85 -13.05 -15.31
N TRP A 164 8.49 -13.79 -14.42
CA TRP A 164 7.87 -14.48 -13.30
C TRP A 164 7.39 -13.50 -12.23
N VAL A 165 8.25 -12.55 -11.85
CA VAL A 165 7.94 -11.48 -10.90
C VAL A 165 6.73 -10.66 -11.39
N GLY A 166 6.71 -10.28 -12.67
CA GLY A 166 5.57 -9.58 -13.26
C GLY A 166 4.26 -10.40 -13.20
N TRP A 167 4.35 -11.68 -13.53
CA TRP A 167 3.21 -12.61 -13.49
C TRP A 167 2.64 -12.77 -12.08
N VAL A 168 3.50 -13.04 -11.09
CA VAL A 168 3.10 -13.23 -9.70
C VAL A 168 2.56 -11.92 -9.11
N LYS A 169 3.19 -10.77 -9.40
CA LYS A 169 2.71 -9.45 -8.95
C LYS A 169 1.29 -9.15 -9.37
N SER A 170 0.90 -9.53 -10.60
CA SER A 170 -0.47 -9.34 -11.08
C SER A 170 -1.54 -10.10 -10.28
N ARG A 171 -1.12 -11.06 -9.45
CA ARG A 171 -2.00 -11.90 -8.62
C ARG A 171 -1.86 -11.65 -7.13
N PHE A 172 -0.95 -10.79 -6.70
CA PHE A 172 -0.75 -10.47 -5.28
C PHE A 172 -2.01 -10.04 -4.55
N ARG A 173 -2.96 -9.41 -5.25
CA ARG A 173 -4.28 -9.13 -4.70
C ARG A 173 -4.99 -10.39 -4.16
N ASN A 174 -4.89 -11.53 -4.84
CA ASN A 174 -5.49 -12.79 -4.36
C ASN A 174 -4.86 -13.26 -3.06
N LEU A 175 -3.55 -13.06 -2.88
CA LEU A 175 -2.85 -13.36 -1.64
C LEU A 175 -3.31 -12.45 -0.49
N LEU A 176 -3.44 -11.14 -0.75
CA LEU A 176 -3.97 -10.18 0.21
C LEU A 176 -5.38 -10.55 0.67
N LEU A 177 -6.28 -10.85 -0.28
CA LEU A 177 -7.65 -11.26 0.02
C LEU A 177 -7.70 -12.58 0.82
N LYS A 178 -6.82 -13.53 0.50
CA LYS A 178 -6.73 -14.79 1.26
C LYS A 178 -6.27 -14.53 2.69
N LEU A 179 -5.25 -13.71 2.91
CA LEU A 179 -4.81 -13.31 4.24
C LEU A 179 -5.94 -12.63 5.04
N GLU A 180 -6.69 -11.72 4.40
CA GLU A 180 -7.84 -11.05 5.03
C GLU A 180 -8.95 -12.04 5.39
N SER A 181 -9.23 -13.03 4.54
CA SER A 181 -10.20 -14.10 4.82
C SER A 181 -9.80 -14.96 6.02
N LEU A 182 -8.49 -15.06 6.30
CA LEU A 182 -7.93 -15.73 7.48
C LEU A 182 -7.86 -14.80 8.70
N GLY A 183 -8.35 -13.56 8.60
CA GLY A 183 -8.35 -12.58 9.68
C GLY A 183 -6.99 -11.91 9.92
N VAL A 184 -6.07 -11.99 8.96
CA VAL A 184 -4.74 -11.37 9.04
C VAL A 184 -4.67 -10.21 8.07
N TYR A 185 -4.43 -9.02 8.59
CA TYR A 185 -4.22 -7.84 7.77
C TYR A 185 -2.76 -7.79 7.32
N CYS A 186 -2.55 -7.32 6.10
CA CYS A 186 -1.25 -7.30 5.48
C CYS A 186 -0.94 -5.89 4.98
N ASP A 187 0.25 -5.40 5.30
CA ASP A 187 0.83 -4.23 4.68
C ASP A 187 1.95 -4.65 3.72
N PRO A 188 1.68 -4.73 2.41
CA PRO A 188 2.66 -5.17 1.44
C PRO A 188 3.66 -4.04 1.10
N ASP A 189 4.95 -4.23 1.45
CA ASP A 189 6.02 -3.37 0.94
C ASP A 189 6.24 -3.64 -0.56
N PRO A 190 6.14 -2.62 -1.44
CA PRO A 190 6.42 -2.77 -2.86
C PRO A 190 7.89 -3.01 -3.20
N SER A 191 8.81 -2.83 -2.24
CA SER A 191 10.24 -2.89 -2.46
C SER A 191 10.71 -4.31 -2.81
N GLU A 192 11.49 -4.42 -3.88
CA GLU A 192 12.14 -5.67 -4.32
C GLU A 192 13.52 -5.76 -3.69
N GLN A 193 13.84 -6.91 -3.10
CA GLN A 193 15.14 -7.19 -2.52
C GLN A 193 15.72 -8.45 -3.15
N VAL A 194 17.03 -8.65 -3.01
CA VAL A 194 17.71 -9.85 -3.48
C VAL A 194 18.25 -10.60 -2.26
N ASP A 195 18.02 -11.91 -2.22
CA ASP A 195 18.66 -12.78 -1.25
C ASP A 195 19.95 -13.33 -1.85
N HIS A 196 21.08 -12.86 -1.31
CA HIS A 196 22.40 -13.29 -1.76
C HIS A 196 22.78 -14.70 -1.30
N THR A 197 21.99 -15.34 -0.45
CA THR A 197 22.19 -16.74 -0.05
C THR A 197 21.65 -17.72 -1.09
N ILE A 198 20.80 -17.24 -2.02
CA ILE A 198 20.22 -18.03 -3.09
C ILE A 198 21.09 -17.85 -4.34
N THR A 199 21.60 -18.96 -4.88
CA THR A 199 22.46 -18.97 -6.07
C THR A 199 21.72 -18.50 -7.32
N ASP A 200 20.46 -18.92 -7.46
CA ASP A 200 19.64 -18.57 -8.61
C ASP A 200 19.18 -17.10 -8.56
N PRO A 201 18.98 -16.46 -9.72
CA PRO A 201 18.31 -15.17 -9.80
C PRO A 201 17.02 -15.16 -9.00
N ASN A 202 16.89 -14.21 -8.06
CA ASN A 202 15.74 -14.14 -7.17
C ASN A 202 15.31 -12.71 -6.82
N VAL A 203 14.04 -12.59 -6.43
CA VAL A 203 13.44 -11.37 -5.86
C VAL A 203 12.68 -11.75 -4.60
N VAL A 204 12.88 -10.98 -3.54
CA VAL A 204 12.24 -11.15 -2.24
C VAL A 204 11.38 -9.95 -1.89
N PHE A 205 10.18 -10.24 -1.40
CA PHE A 205 9.26 -9.26 -0.82
C PHE A 205 9.08 -9.55 0.68
N PHE A 206 8.94 -8.48 1.47
CA PHE A 206 8.64 -8.56 2.89
C PHE A 206 7.37 -7.78 3.17
N TRP A 207 6.31 -8.49 3.56
CA TRP A 207 5.03 -7.85 3.85
C TRP A 207 4.74 -7.87 5.34
N GLY A 208 4.45 -6.72 5.93
CA GLY A 208 4.13 -6.60 7.35
C GLY A 208 2.80 -7.27 7.67
N LEU A 209 2.77 -8.13 8.68
CA LEU A 209 1.56 -8.83 9.11
C LEU A 209 0.98 -8.20 10.39
N ILE A 210 -0.33 -8.04 10.41
CA ILE A 210 -1.12 -7.53 11.54
C ILE A 210 -2.18 -8.58 11.89
N TYR A 211 -1.96 -9.28 13.01
CA TYR A 211 -2.88 -10.29 13.53
C TYR A 211 -3.98 -9.62 14.35
N ARG A 212 -5.24 -9.67 13.88
CA ARG A 212 -6.39 -9.16 14.65
C ARG A 212 -6.89 -10.13 15.72
N ARG A 213 -6.53 -11.40 15.59
CA ARG A 213 -6.88 -12.51 16.48
C ARG A 213 -5.65 -13.41 16.63
N ASN A 214 -5.61 -14.22 17.69
CA ASN A 214 -4.54 -15.19 17.91
C ASN A 214 -4.74 -16.39 16.96
N ILE A 215 -4.46 -16.16 15.68
CA ILE A 215 -4.65 -17.13 14.59
C ILE A 215 -3.27 -17.53 14.08
N GLN A 216 -3.02 -18.83 14.03
CA GLN A 216 -1.83 -19.39 13.40
C GLN A 216 -2.10 -19.60 11.91
N ILE A 217 -1.27 -18.99 11.05
CA ILE A 217 -1.37 -19.18 9.59
C ILE A 217 -0.57 -20.42 9.21
N CYS A 218 -1.23 -21.36 8.54
CA CYS A 218 -0.55 -22.46 7.88
C CYS A 218 0.01 -21.99 6.53
N ILE A 219 1.33 -21.78 6.45
CA ILE A 219 1.99 -21.21 5.27
C ILE A 219 1.94 -22.15 4.06
N SER A 220 2.00 -23.47 4.26
CA SER A 220 1.83 -24.43 3.16
C SER A 220 0.45 -24.30 2.50
N SER A 221 -0.61 -24.27 3.30
CA SER A 221 -1.98 -24.06 2.80
C SER A 221 -2.15 -22.70 2.12
N LEU A 222 -1.56 -21.63 2.67
CA LEU A 222 -1.58 -20.30 2.06
C LEU A 222 -0.88 -20.30 0.69
N LYS A 223 0.30 -20.92 0.60
CA LYS A 223 1.06 -21.06 -0.66
C LYS A 223 0.25 -21.88 -1.67
N GLU A 224 -0.29 -23.03 -1.28
CA GLU A 224 -1.10 -23.88 -2.17
C GLU A 224 -2.31 -23.13 -2.74
N ASP A 225 -3.06 -22.44 -1.89
CA ASP A 225 -4.22 -21.65 -2.33
C ASP A 225 -3.81 -20.50 -3.25
N PHE A 226 -2.71 -19.82 -2.94
CA PHE A 226 -2.20 -18.78 -3.82
C PHE A 226 -1.77 -19.36 -5.19
N MET A 227 -1.11 -20.52 -5.19
CA MET A 227 -0.64 -21.18 -6.41
C MET A 227 -1.77 -21.60 -7.34
N LYS A 228 -2.97 -21.93 -6.82
CA LYS A 228 -4.17 -22.13 -7.64
C LYS A 228 -4.50 -20.90 -8.49
N SER A 229 -4.26 -19.70 -7.97
CA SER A 229 -4.44 -18.45 -8.73
C SER A 229 -3.30 -18.17 -9.72
N VAL A 230 -2.08 -18.63 -9.41
CA VAL A 230 -0.88 -18.43 -10.23
C VAL A 230 -0.84 -19.33 -11.46
N CYS A 231 -1.13 -20.62 -11.30
CA CYS A 231 -1.12 -21.59 -12.40
C CYS A 231 -2.55 -21.84 -12.97
N ASN A 232 -3.41 -20.81 -12.97
CA ASN A 232 -4.82 -20.91 -13.35
C ASN A 232 -5.09 -21.02 -14.86
N ASN A 233 -4.06 -20.88 -15.69
CA ASN A 233 -4.13 -21.01 -17.15
C ASN A 233 -2.84 -21.60 -17.71
N ILE A 234 -2.80 -21.84 -19.03
CA ILE A 234 -1.66 -22.48 -19.72
C ILE A 234 -0.37 -21.70 -19.48
N TYR A 235 -0.43 -20.37 -19.62
CA TYR A 235 0.72 -19.49 -19.43
C TYR A 235 1.27 -19.54 -17.99
N GLY A 236 0.37 -19.60 -16.99
CA GLY A 236 0.76 -19.76 -15.60
C GLY A 236 1.45 -21.10 -15.35
N LYS A 237 0.90 -22.19 -15.88
CA LYS A 237 1.49 -23.53 -15.74
C LYS A 237 2.89 -23.62 -16.35
N GLU A 238 3.09 -23.02 -17.52
CA GLU A 238 4.40 -22.95 -18.18
C GLU A 238 5.41 -22.17 -17.34
N LYS A 239 5.05 -20.99 -16.83
CA LYS A 239 5.92 -20.20 -15.94
C LYS A 239 6.23 -20.94 -14.63
N CYS A 240 5.24 -21.63 -14.06
CA CYS A 240 5.41 -22.46 -12.86
C CYS A 240 6.36 -23.67 -13.08
N ALA A 241 6.63 -24.08 -14.32
CA ALA A 241 7.47 -25.26 -14.60
C ALA A 241 8.98 -24.97 -14.42
N HIS A 242 9.39 -23.72 -14.62
CA HIS A 242 10.79 -23.31 -14.56
C HIS A 242 11.08 -22.37 -13.39
N SER A 243 10.06 -21.77 -12.77
CA SER A 243 10.22 -20.80 -11.68
C SER A 243 9.60 -21.31 -10.37
N ASP A 244 10.18 -20.92 -9.24
CA ASP A 244 9.67 -21.28 -7.91
C ASP A 244 9.17 -20.05 -7.13
N ILE A 245 8.30 -20.33 -6.16
CA ILE A 245 7.85 -19.39 -5.15
C ILE A 245 7.93 -20.03 -3.77
N THR A 246 8.65 -19.40 -2.86
CA THR A 246 8.74 -19.84 -1.47
C THR A 246 8.15 -18.78 -0.54
N MET A 247 7.36 -19.22 0.44
CA MET A 247 6.75 -18.35 1.45
C MET A 247 7.16 -18.78 2.84
N SER A 248 7.43 -17.83 3.72
CA SER A 248 7.80 -18.08 5.12
C SER A 248 7.40 -16.89 6.00
N ILE A 249 7.16 -17.14 7.29
CA ILE A 249 6.98 -16.07 8.28
C ILE A 249 8.33 -15.82 8.92
N VAL A 250 8.77 -14.56 8.92
CA VAL A 250 10.04 -14.15 9.48
C VAL A 250 9.86 -13.01 10.48
N GLY A 251 10.76 -12.93 11.46
CA GLY A 251 10.84 -11.81 12.41
C GLY A 251 11.87 -10.76 11.98
N PRO A 252 11.95 -9.62 12.71
CA PRO A 252 12.90 -8.54 12.46
C PRO A 252 14.36 -8.99 12.29
N PRO A 253 14.90 -9.95 13.07
CA PRO A 253 16.30 -10.35 12.94
C PRO A 253 16.69 -10.93 11.57
N GLN A 254 15.71 -11.39 10.79
CA GLN A 254 15.92 -12.01 9.48
C GLN A 254 15.65 -11.02 8.33
N LEU A 255 15.32 -9.76 8.63
CA LEU A 255 15.10 -8.74 7.62
C LEU A 255 16.42 -8.10 7.21
N PRO A 256 16.61 -7.78 5.92
CA PRO A 256 17.76 -7.04 5.45
C PRO A 256 17.85 -5.65 6.10
N LYS A 257 19.07 -5.14 6.28
CA LYS A 257 19.33 -3.82 6.88
C LYS A 257 18.60 -2.69 6.15
N SER A 258 18.40 -2.83 4.84
CA SER A 258 17.63 -1.88 4.02
C SER A 258 16.18 -1.67 4.49
N VAL A 259 15.57 -2.65 5.16
CA VAL A 259 14.23 -2.54 5.77
C VAL A 259 14.25 -1.67 7.03
N PHE A 260 15.41 -1.56 7.69
CA PHE A 260 15.63 -0.80 8.92
C PHE A 260 16.28 0.57 8.70
N ASP A 261 17.07 0.76 7.64
CA ASP A 261 17.80 2.01 7.35
C ASP A 261 16.87 3.23 7.15
N LEU A 262 15.57 2.98 6.97
CA LEU A 262 14.54 3.99 6.82
C LEU A 262 13.95 4.49 8.16
N SER A 263 14.38 3.92 9.29
CA SER A 263 13.81 4.15 10.64
C SER A 263 14.37 5.36 11.40
N VAL A 264 15.39 6.04 10.89
CA VAL A 264 16.06 7.18 11.57
C VAL A 264 15.10 8.34 11.90
N TYR A 265 13.94 8.41 11.24
CA TYR A 265 12.90 9.41 11.54
C TYR A 265 11.92 8.98 12.67
N SER A 266 11.89 7.71 13.08
CA SER A 266 10.86 7.20 14.00
C SER A 266 11.04 7.67 15.46
N GLU A 267 12.26 8.06 15.87
CA GLU A 267 12.57 8.38 17.27
C GLU A 267 11.99 9.71 17.77
N LYS A 268 11.47 10.57 16.88
CA LYS A 268 10.95 11.90 17.27
C LYS A 268 9.45 12.10 17.02
N LEU A 269 8.69 11.05 16.71
CA LEU A 269 7.24 11.18 16.52
C LEU A 269 6.52 11.23 17.88
N PRO A 270 5.71 12.26 18.17
CA PRO A 270 4.79 12.22 19.29
C PRO A 270 3.89 11.00 19.20
N GLN A 271 3.67 10.27 20.31
CA GLN A 271 2.87 9.03 20.33
C GLN A 271 1.44 9.21 19.77
N HIS A 272 0.87 10.42 19.85
CA HIS A 272 -0.45 10.73 19.30
C HIS A 272 -0.48 10.84 17.76
N MET A 273 0.68 10.89 17.09
CA MET A 273 0.80 10.96 15.63
C MET A 273 1.08 9.57 14.99
N MET A 274 1.32 8.55 15.80
CA MET A 274 1.25 7.16 15.34
C MET A 274 -0.23 6.79 15.34
N GLY A 275 -0.82 6.60 14.16
CA GLY A 275 -2.22 6.19 14.01
C GLY A 275 -2.57 5.05 14.97
N HIS A 276 -3.81 5.07 15.49
CA HIS A 276 -4.35 4.18 16.52
C HIS A 276 -3.48 2.94 16.80
N GLN A 277 -2.72 2.99 17.91
CA GLN A 277 -2.13 1.79 18.50
C GLN A 277 -3.22 0.74 18.64
N LEU A 278 -3.19 -0.27 17.78
CA LEU A 278 -3.90 -1.52 18.02
C LEU A 278 -3.34 -2.09 19.33
N MET A 279 -4.19 -2.02 20.35
CA MET A 279 -4.13 -2.61 21.69
C MET A 279 -2.88 -3.42 22.01
N LYS A 280 -2.17 -2.99 23.07
CA LYS A 280 -1.11 -3.70 23.81
C LYS A 280 -1.21 -5.22 23.65
N GLN A 281 -0.28 -5.81 22.90
CA GLN A 281 0.02 -7.24 23.00
C GLN A 281 0.76 -7.47 24.33
N ASN A 282 0.02 -7.80 25.38
CA ASN A 282 0.60 -8.39 26.59
C ASN A 282 1.00 -9.83 26.27
N TYR A 283 2.25 -10.04 25.91
CA TYR A 283 2.89 -11.35 26.02
C TYR A 283 3.32 -11.51 27.47
N ASN A 284 2.46 -12.11 28.30
CA ASN A 284 2.95 -12.77 29.50
C ASN A 284 3.59 -14.08 29.05
N ALA A 285 4.92 -14.11 29.09
CA ALA A 285 5.68 -15.34 29.12
C ALA A 285 5.22 -16.15 30.34
N VAL A 286 4.82 -17.40 30.12
CA VAL A 286 4.83 -18.41 31.16
C VAL A 286 5.82 -19.46 30.70
N SER A 287 6.89 -19.50 31.48
CA SER A 287 7.89 -20.56 31.67
C SER A 287 7.38 -21.97 31.50
#